data_AF-A0A564NCH8-F1
#
_entry.id   AF-A0A564NCH8-F1
#
_cell.length_a   1.000
_cell.length_b   1.000
_cell.length_c   1.000
_cell.angle_alpha   90.00
_cell.angle_beta   90.00
_cell.angle_gamma   90.00
#
_symmetry.space_group_name_H-M   'P 1'
#
loop_
_entity.id
_entity.type
_entity.pdbx_description
1 polymer ?
#
loop_
_entity_poly.entity_id
_entity_poly.type
_entity_poly.pdbx_seq_one_letter_code
_entity_poly.pdbx_strand_id
1 'polypeptide(L)'
;MSNKIYLGLKKVFNNEVSVGIFFEKEQSYLDCKHIAALSALAFVEDKINANKLKTYSNIIVRLNLDDFAFAIVCLYEMYQDNDIPFPLQKRQDITWSIYQALVENGNSDYDEYTRRLRCAISGLYRFDRYLVKDNGHDLPLYGVWN
;
A
#
# COMPACT_ATOMS: atom_id res chain seq x y z
N MET A 1 -17.90 9.85 1.16
CA MET A 1 -17.20 9.13 0.07
C MET A 1 -16.43 7.94 0.62
N SER A 2 -15.61 8.15 1.68
CA SER A 2 -14.87 7.11 2.42
C SER A 2 -15.69 5.86 2.80
N ASN A 3 -16.92 6.01 3.31
CA ASN A 3 -17.74 4.86 3.72
C ASN A 3 -18.11 3.94 2.53
N LYS A 4 -18.39 4.50 1.34
CA LYS A 4 -18.67 3.68 0.14
C LYS A 4 -17.43 2.92 -0.32
N ILE A 5 -16.26 3.56 -0.27
CA ILE A 5 -14.97 2.94 -0.60
C ILE A 5 -14.67 1.79 0.36
N TYR A 6 -14.79 2.05 1.67
CA TYR A 6 -14.55 1.03 2.69
C TYR A 6 -15.47 -0.19 2.52
N LEU A 7 -16.78 0.03 2.32
CA LEU A 7 -17.71 -1.07 2.04
C LEU A 7 -17.34 -1.83 0.76
N GLY A 8 -16.91 -1.13 -0.29
CA GLY A 8 -16.40 -1.75 -1.51
C GLY A 8 -15.16 -2.61 -1.27
N LEU A 9 -14.20 -2.09 -0.49
CA LEU A 9 -13.00 -2.82 -0.10
C LEU A 9 -13.34 -4.07 0.72
N LYS A 10 -14.25 -4.00 1.70
CA LYS A 10 -14.68 -5.19 2.45
C LYS A 10 -15.24 -6.28 1.54
N LYS A 11 -16.03 -5.92 0.52
CA LYS A 11 -16.49 -6.87 -0.52
C LYS A 11 -15.34 -7.49 -1.30
N VAL A 12 -14.34 -6.69 -1.69
CA VAL A 12 -13.14 -7.17 -2.38
C VAL A 12 -12.34 -8.14 -1.50
N PHE A 13 -12.09 -7.77 -0.24
CA PHE A 13 -11.42 -8.64 0.72
C PHE A 13 -12.19 -9.94 0.96
N ASN A 14 -13.53 -9.91 0.92
CA ASN A 14 -14.38 -11.11 1.07
C ASN A 14 -14.55 -11.91 -0.23
N ASN A 15 -13.82 -11.56 -1.30
CA ASN A 15 -13.93 -12.17 -2.63
C ASN A 15 -15.34 -12.07 -3.27
N GLU A 16 -16.18 -11.15 -2.79
CA GLU A 16 -17.49 -10.86 -3.40
C GLU A 16 -17.34 -10.05 -4.70
N VAL A 17 -16.24 -9.30 -4.82
CA VAL A 17 -15.88 -8.47 -5.99
C VAL A 17 -14.40 -8.64 -6.29
N SER A 18 -14.01 -8.76 -7.56
CA SER A 18 -12.60 -8.84 -7.92
C SER A 18 -11.92 -7.47 -7.83
N VAL A 19 -10.59 -7.46 -7.60
CA VAL A 19 -9.81 -6.21 -7.57
C VAL A 19 -9.94 -5.45 -8.90
N GLY A 20 -9.92 -6.15 -10.04
CA GLY A 20 -10.12 -5.53 -11.36
C GLY A 20 -11.41 -4.74 -11.45
N ILE A 21 -12.54 -5.37 -11.14
CA ILE A 21 -13.88 -4.75 -11.20
C ILE A 21 -13.99 -3.57 -10.23
N PHE A 22 -13.32 -3.62 -9.08
CA PHE A 22 -13.30 -2.51 -8.13
C PHE A 22 -12.63 -1.24 -8.71
N PHE A 23 -11.60 -1.40 -9.54
CA PHE A 23 -10.86 -0.30 -10.20
C PHE A 23 -11.40 0.08 -11.59
N GLU A 24 -12.34 -0.66 -12.17
CA GLU A 24 -13.00 -0.30 -13.44
C GLU A 24 -13.90 0.94 -13.34
N LYS A 25 -14.33 1.30 -12.13
CA LYS A 25 -15.06 2.55 -11.90
C LYS A 25 -14.07 3.70 -11.90
N GLU A 26 -14.33 4.77 -12.64
CA GLU A 26 -13.50 5.99 -12.56
C GLU A 26 -13.37 6.45 -11.11
N GLN A 27 -12.14 6.53 -10.62
CA GLN A 27 -11.82 6.96 -9.26
C GLN A 27 -11.19 8.34 -9.32
N SER A 28 -11.67 9.25 -8.48
CA SER A 28 -11.01 10.55 -8.32
C SER A 28 -9.68 10.39 -7.59
N TYR A 29 -8.77 11.38 -7.70
CA TYR A 29 -7.53 11.40 -6.93
C TYR A 29 -7.76 11.23 -5.41
N LEU A 30 -8.82 11.85 -4.89
CA LEU A 30 -9.20 11.72 -3.49
C LEU A 30 -9.66 10.29 -3.13
N ASP A 31 -10.24 9.57 -4.09
CA ASP A 31 -10.61 8.17 -3.90
C ASP A 31 -9.38 7.27 -3.78
N CYS A 32 -8.32 7.53 -4.55
CA CYS A 32 -7.06 6.77 -4.47
C CYS A 32 -6.40 6.86 -3.09
N LYS A 33 -6.34 8.06 -2.49
CA LYS A 33 -5.84 8.23 -1.11
C LYS A 33 -6.71 7.53 -0.07
N HIS A 34 -8.03 7.61 -0.22
CA HIS A 34 -8.92 6.87 0.66
C HIS A 34 -8.76 5.36 0.49
N ILE A 35 -8.56 4.86 -0.73
CA ILE A 35 -8.31 3.44 -0.99
C ILE A 35 -7.00 2.99 -0.36
N ALA A 36 -5.94 3.78 -0.48
CA ALA A 36 -4.65 3.52 0.18
C ALA A 36 -4.83 3.32 1.69
N ALA A 37 -5.42 4.30 2.38
CA ALA A 37 -5.62 4.24 3.83
C ALA A 37 -6.62 3.15 4.26
N LEU A 38 -7.76 3.04 3.59
CA LEU A 38 -8.83 2.11 3.97
C LEU A 38 -8.51 0.66 3.61
N SER A 39 -7.66 0.41 2.60
CA SER A 39 -7.22 -0.96 2.27
C SER A 39 -6.27 -1.50 3.33
N ALA A 40 -5.39 -0.66 3.89
CA ALA A 40 -4.57 -1.01 5.04
C ALA A 40 -5.46 -1.34 6.25
N LEU A 41 -6.47 -0.51 6.53
CA LEU A 41 -7.43 -0.75 7.63
C LEU A 41 -8.13 -2.09 7.46
N ALA A 42 -8.75 -2.32 6.30
CA ALA A 42 -9.49 -3.53 6.02
C ALA A 42 -8.60 -4.80 6.10
N PHE A 43 -7.32 -4.68 5.72
CA PHE A 43 -6.35 -5.78 5.84
C PHE A 43 -5.97 -6.10 7.28
N VAL A 44 -5.80 -5.08 8.14
CA VAL A 44 -5.43 -5.26 9.56
C VAL A 44 -6.61 -5.75 10.40
N GLU A 45 -7.82 -5.25 10.15
CA GLU A 45 -9.05 -5.68 10.84
C GLU A 45 -9.40 -7.15 10.58
N ASP A 46 -9.13 -7.62 9.36
CA ASP A 46 -9.39 -9.02 9.00
C ASP A 46 -8.30 -9.93 9.60
N LYS A 47 -8.69 -11.13 10.08
CA LYS A 47 -7.74 -12.15 10.55
C LYS A 47 -6.76 -12.48 9.44
N ILE A 48 -5.53 -11.94 9.55
CA ILE A 48 -4.56 -11.91 8.46
C ILE A 48 -4.29 -13.33 7.95
N ASN A 49 -4.66 -13.59 6.70
CA ASN A 49 -4.35 -14.83 6.00
C ASN A 49 -3.74 -14.53 4.62
N ALA A 50 -3.15 -15.55 4.00
CA ALA A 50 -2.43 -15.40 2.73
C ALA A 50 -3.29 -14.82 1.59
N ASN A 51 -4.59 -15.18 1.53
CA ASN A 51 -5.50 -14.65 0.51
C ASN A 51 -5.74 -13.14 0.70
N LYS A 52 -5.96 -12.70 1.95
CA LYS A 52 -6.17 -11.29 2.26
C LYS A 52 -4.92 -10.46 1.98
N LEU A 53 -3.74 -11.00 2.25
CA LEU A 53 -2.47 -10.37 1.88
C LEU A 53 -2.35 -10.23 0.37
N LYS A 54 -2.64 -11.29 -0.39
CA LYS A 54 -2.66 -11.22 -1.86
C LYS A 54 -3.64 -10.17 -2.37
N THR A 55 -4.83 -10.06 -1.78
CA THR A 55 -5.82 -9.04 -2.13
C THR A 55 -5.31 -7.63 -1.85
N TYR A 56 -4.75 -7.39 -0.66
CA TYR A 56 -4.15 -6.10 -0.31
C TYR A 56 -3.03 -5.72 -1.29
N SER A 57 -2.09 -6.63 -1.55
CA SER A 57 -0.99 -6.43 -2.50
C SER A 57 -1.51 -6.06 -3.89
N ASN A 58 -2.53 -6.77 -4.40
CA ASN A 58 -3.13 -6.48 -5.70
C ASN A 58 -3.86 -5.13 -5.77
N ILE A 59 -4.40 -4.63 -4.65
CA ILE A 59 -5.04 -3.32 -4.59
C ILE A 59 -3.97 -2.22 -4.70
N ILE A 60 -2.94 -2.28 -3.87
CA ILE A 60 -2.00 -1.16 -3.75
C ILE A 60 -1.10 -1.00 -4.97
N VAL A 61 -0.74 -2.09 -5.67
CA VAL A 61 0.10 -2.04 -6.89
C VAL A 61 -0.61 -1.46 -8.11
N ARG A 62 -1.91 -1.13 -7.98
CA ARG A 62 -2.71 -0.42 -9.00
C ARG A 62 -2.81 1.07 -8.72
N LEU A 63 -2.38 1.51 -7.55
CA LEU A 63 -2.28 2.92 -7.21
C LEU A 63 -1.04 3.52 -7.88
N ASN A 64 -1.00 4.85 -8.01
CA ASN A 64 0.24 5.52 -8.40
C ASN A 64 1.33 5.37 -7.31
N LEU A 65 2.56 5.75 -7.62
CA LEU A 65 3.71 5.62 -6.72
C LEU A 65 3.53 6.31 -5.36
N ASP A 66 2.88 7.48 -5.32
CA ASP A 66 2.69 8.26 -4.08
C ASP A 66 1.64 7.60 -3.19
N ASP A 67 0.49 7.23 -3.77
CA ASP A 67 -0.61 6.57 -3.06
C ASP A 67 -0.24 5.15 -2.65
N PHE A 68 0.58 4.44 -3.44
CA PHE A 68 1.18 3.17 -3.07
C PHE A 68 2.07 3.31 -1.83
N ALA A 69 3.02 4.26 -1.84
CA ALA A 69 3.90 4.50 -0.70
C ALA A 69 3.09 4.87 0.56
N PHE A 70 2.08 5.72 0.37
CA PHE A 70 1.16 6.11 1.43
C PHE A 70 0.40 4.92 2.01
N ALA A 71 -0.07 3.98 1.17
CA ALA A 71 -0.74 2.76 1.64
C ALA A 71 0.15 1.91 2.54
N ILE A 72 1.45 1.81 2.24
CA ILE A 72 2.42 1.07 3.08
C ILE A 72 2.68 1.82 4.39
N VAL A 73 2.77 3.16 4.35
CA VAL A 73 2.89 3.97 5.58
C VAL A 73 1.67 3.74 6.48
N CYS A 74 0.45 3.83 5.94
CA CYS A 74 -0.77 3.54 6.70
C CYS A 74 -0.74 2.14 7.31
N LEU A 75 -0.30 1.13 6.55
CA LEU A 75 -0.16 -0.23 7.06
C LEU A 75 0.82 -0.30 8.22
N TYR A 76 2.01 0.29 8.08
CA TYR A 76 3.02 0.30 9.13
C TYR A 76 2.51 0.98 10.40
N GLU A 77 1.87 2.14 10.25
CA GLU A 77 1.30 2.91 11.36
C GLU A 77 0.18 2.14 12.05
N MET A 78 -0.70 1.48 11.30
CA MET A 78 -1.75 0.64 11.91
C MET A 78 -1.20 -0.50 12.76
N TYR A 79 -0.09 -1.13 12.35
CA TYR A 79 0.53 -2.14 13.21
C TYR A 79 1.04 -1.51 14.52
N GLN A 80 1.64 -0.32 14.44
CA GLN A 80 2.13 0.36 15.64
C GLN A 80 1.02 0.89 16.54
N ASP A 81 0.06 1.61 15.97
CA ASP A 81 -1.02 2.29 16.70
C ASP A 81 -1.97 1.30 17.38
N ASN A 82 -2.03 0.05 16.90
CA ASN A 82 -2.82 -1.02 17.49
C ASN A 82 -1.98 -2.00 18.33
N ASP A 83 -0.73 -1.66 18.66
CA ASP A 83 0.21 -2.51 19.42
C ASP A 83 0.37 -3.94 18.83
N ILE A 84 0.23 -4.08 17.51
CA ILE A 84 0.36 -5.35 16.79
C ILE A 84 1.85 -5.58 16.49
N PRO A 85 2.44 -6.71 16.92
CA PRO A 85 3.82 -7.02 16.58
C PRO A 85 4.05 -7.02 15.07
N PHE A 86 5.03 -6.24 14.61
CA PHE A 86 5.45 -6.20 13.20
C PHE A 86 6.86 -6.79 12.99
N PRO A 87 7.05 -8.11 13.24
CA PRO A 87 8.37 -8.73 13.20
C PRO A 87 8.94 -8.73 11.78
N LEU A 88 10.26 -8.96 11.68
CA LEU A 88 10.98 -8.99 10.41
C LEU A 88 10.35 -9.97 9.40
N GLN A 89 9.99 -11.18 9.85
CA GLN A 89 9.36 -12.20 9.00
C GLN A 89 8.04 -11.70 8.39
N LYS A 90 7.21 -11.00 9.17
CA LYS A 90 5.93 -10.47 8.68
C LYS A 90 6.13 -9.39 7.62
N ARG A 91 7.10 -8.48 7.84
CA ARG A 91 7.48 -7.46 6.87
C ARG A 91 8.00 -8.09 5.58
N GLN A 92 8.79 -9.15 5.71
CA GLN A 92 9.29 -9.96 4.61
C GLN A 92 8.13 -10.59 3.81
N ASP A 93 7.22 -11.30 4.45
CA ASP A 93 6.07 -11.95 3.79
C ASP A 93 5.24 -10.93 3.00
N ILE A 94 4.97 -9.76 3.60
CA ILE A 94 4.25 -8.66 2.94
C ILE A 94 5.05 -8.14 1.74
N THR A 95 6.35 -7.90 1.91
CA THR A 95 7.24 -7.43 0.85
C THR A 95 7.25 -8.40 -0.33
N TRP A 96 7.38 -9.71 -0.08
CA TRP A 96 7.36 -10.74 -1.11
C TRP A 96 6.02 -10.79 -1.86
N SER A 97 4.90 -10.71 -1.14
CA SER A 97 3.58 -10.69 -1.78
C SER A 97 3.39 -9.47 -2.68
N ILE A 98 3.91 -8.30 -2.29
CA ILE A 98 3.82 -7.09 -3.09
C ILE A 98 4.72 -7.17 -4.33
N TYR A 99 5.95 -7.71 -4.21
CA TYR A 99 6.81 -7.95 -5.38
C TYR A 99 6.15 -8.86 -6.40
N GLN A 100 5.52 -9.95 -5.96
CA GLN A 100 4.76 -10.82 -6.85
C GLN A 100 3.63 -10.05 -7.55
N ALA A 101 2.85 -9.26 -6.81
CA ALA A 101 1.77 -8.47 -7.38
C ALA A 101 2.27 -7.41 -8.39
N LEU A 102 3.42 -6.77 -8.13
CA LEU A 102 4.03 -5.82 -9.07
C LEU A 102 4.39 -6.48 -10.40
N VAL A 103 4.99 -7.67 -10.35
CA VAL A 103 5.33 -8.47 -11.55
C VAL A 103 4.06 -8.92 -12.28
N GLU A 104 3.08 -9.47 -11.56
CA GLU A 104 1.82 -9.95 -12.14
C GLU A 104 1.01 -8.84 -12.85
N ASN A 105 1.12 -7.59 -12.39
CA ASN A 105 0.41 -6.44 -12.97
C ASN A 105 1.26 -5.67 -13.99
N GLY A 106 2.49 -6.10 -14.30
CA GLY A 106 3.33 -5.51 -15.35
C GLY A 106 3.72 -4.04 -15.11
N ASN A 107 3.95 -3.65 -13.85
CA ASN A 107 4.29 -2.28 -13.49
C ASN A 107 5.64 -1.85 -14.10
N SER A 108 5.64 -0.77 -14.90
CA SER A 108 6.83 -0.24 -15.59
C SER A 108 7.86 0.38 -14.65
N ASP A 109 7.42 0.96 -13.53
CA ASP A 109 8.29 1.63 -12.54
C ASP A 109 8.67 0.69 -11.39
N TYR A 110 8.87 -0.60 -11.67
CA TYR A 110 9.08 -1.66 -10.68
C TYR A 110 10.15 -1.32 -9.63
N ASP A 111 11.26 -0.71 -10.06
CA ASP A 111 12.37 -0.34 -9.19
C ASP A 111 11.97 0.77 -8.20
N GLU A 112 11.17 1.73 -8.64
CA GLU A 112 10.72 2.85 -7.80
C GLU A 112 9.64 2.39 -6.81
N TYR A 113 8.70 1.53 -7.22
CA TYR A 113 7.79 0.84 -6.29
C TYR A 113 8.57 0.04 -5.24
N THR A 114 9.61 -0.69 -5.67
CA THR A 114 10.46 -1.50 -4.80
C THR A 114 11.22 -0.63 -3.78
N ARG A 115 11.77 0.50 -4.21
CA ARG A 115 12.47 1.46 -3.35
C ARG A 115 11.54 2.02 -2.29
N ARG A 116 10.36 2.53 -2.71
CA ARG A 116 9.36 3.12 -1.81
C ARG A 116 8.81 2.10 -0.82
N LEU A 117 8.55 0.86 -1.26
CA LEU A 117 8.13 -0.24 -0.39
C LEU A 117 9.15 -0.48 0.72
N ARG A 118 10.44 -0.64 0.39
CA ARG A 118 11.50 -0.88 1.38
C ARG A 118 11.62 0.26 2.38
N CYS A 119 11.52 1.50 1.93
CA CYS A 119 11.57 2.67 2.79
C CYS A 119 10.37 2.72 3.76
N ALA A 120 9.15 2.56 3.25
CA ALA A 120 7.93 2.63 4.05
C ALA A 120 7.79 1.45 5.02
N ILE A 121 8.00 0.20 4.56
CA ILE A 121 7.81 -1.02 5.38
C ILE A 121 8.85 -1.16 6.50
N SER A 122 10.03 -0.55 6.33
CA SER A 122 11.07 -0.54 7.36
C SER A 122 10.81 0.50 8.46
N GLY A 123 9.94 1.48 8.21
CA GLY A 123 9.75 2.65 9.07
C GLY A 123 10.77 3.77 8.83
N LEU A 124 11.68 3.62 7.85
CA LEU A 124 12.70 4.63 7.56
C LEU A 124 12.11 5.97 7.12
N TYR A 125 10.91 5.97 6.56
CA TYR A 125 10.19 7.18 6.15
C TYR A 125 10.00 8.22 7.26
N ARG A 126 10.08 7.81 8.54
CA ARG A 126 9.94 8.70 9.69
C ARG A 126 11.17 9.57 9.96
N PHE A 127 12.30 9.27 9.32
CA PHE A 127 13.49 10.11 9.42
C PHE A 127 13.41 11.24 8.40
N ASP A 128 13.71 12.47 8.85
CA ASP A 128 13.60 13.71 8.06
C ASP A 128 14.21 13.63 6.65
N ARG A 129 15.23 12.78 6.46
CA ARG A 129 15.89 12.57 5.16
C ARG A 129 14.93 12.08 4.06
N TYR A 130 13.87 11.33 4.37
CA TYR A 130 12.98 10.75 3.35
C TYR A 130 11.71 11.57 3.09
N LEU A 131 11.49 12.65 3.86
CA LEU A 131 10.34 13.55 3.75
C LEU A 131 10.68 14.87 3.03
N VAL A 132 11.97 15.20 2.89
CA VAL A 132 12.42 16.47 2.30
C VAL A 132 12.63 16.34 0.80
N LYS A 133 12.16 17.34 0.05
CA LYS A 133 12.10 17.39 -1.43
C LYS A 133 13.47 17.35 -2.13
N ASP A 134 14.57 17.44 -1.38
CA ASP A 134 15.94 17.40 -1.90
C ASP A 134 16.95 17.23 -0.73
N ASN A 135 17.26 15.98 -0.38
CA ASN A 135 18.23 15.64 0.67
C ASN A 135 19.61 15.26 0.10
N GLY A 136 19.86 15.55 -1.19
CA GLY A 136 21.16 15.47 -1.84
C GLY A 136 21.78 14.07 -1.99
N HIS A 137 21.13 13.02 -1.45
CA HIS A 137 21.66 11.66 -1.41
C HIS A 137 20.64 10.57 -1.78
N ASP A 138 19.35 10.73 -1.46
CA ASP A 138 18.28 9.77 -1.75
C ASP A 138 17.05 10.50 -2.33
N LEU A 139 16.27 9.87 -3.20
CA LEU A 139 14.99 10.44 -3.66
C LEU A 139 13.95 10.45 -2.52
N PRO A 140 13.12 11.50 -2.40
CA PRO A 140 12.07 11.55 -1.37
C PRO A 140 11.09 10.37 -1.52
N LEU A 141 10.39 10.02 -0.42
CA LEU A 141 9.36 8.98 -0.48
C LEU A 141 8.15 9.41 -1.34
N TYR A 142 7.84 10.71 -1.33
CA TYR A 142 6.71 11.30 -2.05
C TYR A 142 7.18 12.31 -3.09
N GLY A 143 6.48 12.35 -4.22
CA GLY A 143 6.77 13.22 -5.36
C GLY A 143 7.92 12.71 -6.22
N VAL A 144 7.67 12.55 -7.51
CA VAL A 144 8.72 12.49 -8.53
C VAL A 144 8.73 13.87 -9.19
N TRP A 145 9.89 14.54 -9.23
CA TRP A 145 10.02 15.76 -10.02
C TRP A 145 9.93 15.39 -11.50
N ASN A 146 9.05 16.10 -12.23
CA ASN A 146 8.76 15.95 -13.65
C ASN A 146 9.98 15.66 -14.53
#